data_AF-A0A6H9UR20-F1
#
_entry.id   AF-A0A6H9UR20-F1
#
_cell.length_a   1.000
_cell.length_b   1.000
_cell.length_c   1.000
_cell.angle_alpha   90.00
_cell.angle_beta   90.00
_cell.angle_gamma   90.00
#
_symmetry.space_group_name_H-M   'P 1'
#
loop_
_entity.id
_entity.type
_entity.pdbx_description
1 polymer ?
#
loop_
_entity_poly.entity_id
_entity_poly.type
_entity_poly.pdbx_seq_one_letter_code
_entity_poly.pdbx_strand_id
1 'polypeptide(L)'
;MGVLDDIVQAYSGDVEGAATSAGTLAPGGASGGHKGQAGLVAAALAEFMEGTADELQFIGVRVSRSVNGAVEATVAYQEGDLEMAAELQRRAAGLVRPDMPDGWKAGRL
;
A
#
# COMPACT_ATOMS: atom_id res chain seq x y z
N MET A 1 -9.23 9.38 13.66
CA MET A 1 -8.36 9.10 12.51
C MET A 1 -7.59 7.85 12.84
N GLY A 2 -7.79 6.76 12.11
CA GLY A 2 -7.09 5.50 12.40
C GLY A 2 -5.62 5.59 12.02
N VAL A 3 -4.77 4.73 12.59
CA VAL A 3 -3.33 4.67 12.26
C VAL A 3 -3.07 4.48 10.76
N LEU A 4 -3.97 3.78 10.05
CA LEU A 4 -3.90 3.63 8.60
C LEU A 4 -4.17 4.94 7.86
N ASP A 5 -5.11 5.76 8.33
CA ASP A 5 -5.39 7.08 7.74
C ASP A 5 -4.16 7.99 7.90
N ASP A 6 -3.52 7.94 9.06
CA ASP A 6 -2.32 8.74 9.35
C ASP A 6 -1.14 8.33 8.44
N ILE A 7 -0.97 7.03 8.17
CA ILE A 7 0.07 6.52 7.25
C ILE A 7 -0.22 6.95 5.81
N VAL A 8 -1.47 6.83 5.36
CA VAL A 8 -1.87 7.25 4.01
C VAL A 8 -1.67 8.76 3.84
N GLN A 9 -2.02 9.53 4.86
CA GLN A 9 -1.89 10.99 4.85
C GLN A 9 -0.42 11.45 4.87
N ALA A 10 0.43 10.77 5.64
CA ALA A 10 1.88 11.02 5.63
C ALA A 10 2.48 10.68 4.26
N TYR A 11 2.14 9.52 3.71
CA TYR A 11 2.59 9.11 2.37
C TYR A 11 2.17 10.11 1.29
N SER A 12 0.91 10.57 1.29
CA SER A 12 0.46 11.56 0.32
C SER A 12 1.20 12.89 0.46
N GLY A 13 1.49 13.33 1.70
CA GLY A 13 2.25 14.55 1.96
C GLY A 13 3.69 14.46 1.47
N ASP A 14 4.35 13.32 1.65
CA ASP A 14 5.71 13.09 1.18
C ASP A 14 5.81 13.13 -0.35
N VAL A 15 4.84 12.52 -1.04
CA VAL A 15 4.82 12.52 -2.51
C VAL A 15 4.51 13.92 -3.07
N GLU A 16 3.56 14.65 -2.48
CA GLU A 16 3.26 16.04 -2.86
C GLU A 16 4.47 16.96 -2.62
N GLY A 17 5.17 16.78 -1.50
CA GLY A 17 6.40 17.48 -1.18
C GLY A 17 7.51 17.20 -2.18
N ALA A 18 7.68 15.93 -2.58
CA ALA A 18 8.63 15.52 -3.60
C ALA A 18 8.27 16.09 -4.98
N ALA A 19 7.00 16.05 -5.37
CA ALA A 19 6.51 16.61 -6.63
C ALA A 19 6.75 18.13 -6.71
N THR A 20 6.49 18.84 -5.61
CA THR A 20 6.74 20.29 -5.50
C THR A 20 8.24 20.62 -5.55
N SER A 21 9.07 19.79 -4.93
CA SER A 21 10.52 19.99 -4.84
C SER A 21 11.28 19.58 -6.10
N ALA A 22 10.71 18.72 -6.94
CA ALA A 22 11.38 18.18 -8.13
C ALA A 22 11.56 19.18 -9.29
N GLY A 23 11.16 20.43 -9.10
CA GLY A 23 11.34 21.52 -10.06
C GLY A 23 10.36 21.47 -11.23
N THR A 24 10.18 22.60 -11.91
CA THR A 24 9.34 22.73 -13.11
C THR A 24 10.21 22.75 -14.35
N LEU A 25 9.89 21.94 -15.36
CA LEU A 25 10.54 22.07 -16.66
C LEU A 25 9.95 23.28 -17.37
N ALA A 26 10.79 24.28 -17.65
CA ALA A 26 10.48 25.27 -18.66
C ALA A 26 10.86 24.66 -20.02
N PRO A 27 9.91 24.31 -20.90
CA PRO A 27 10.26 23.90 -22.26
C PRO A 27 11.08 25.03 -22.91
N GLY A 28 12.21 24.67 -23.52
CA GLY A 28 13.17 25.62 -24.08
C GLY A 28 12.49 26.58 -25.06
N GLY A 29 12.32 27.84 -24.65
CA GLY A 29 11.64 28.89 -25.41
C GLY A 29 10.71 29.80 -24.59
N ALA A 30 10.38 29.47 -23.35
CA ALA A 30 9.47 30.28 -22.52
C ALA A 30 10.16 31.50 -21.87
N SER A 31 10.64 32.45 -22.69
CA SER A 31 10.85 33.84 -22.25
C SER A 31 9.49 34.54 -22.19
N GLY A 32 8.69 34.23 -21.18
CA GLY A 32 7.38 34.86 -21.04
C GLY A 32 6.52 34.24 -19.96
N GLY A 33 6.61 34.81 -18.75
CA GLY A 33 5.54 34.90 -17.73
C GLY A 33 4.80 33.65 -17.23
N HIS A 34 4.97 32.47 -17.83
CA HIS A 34 4.20 31.27 -17.51
C HIS A 34 5.11 30.32 -16.74
N LYS A 35 5.33 30.66 -15.46
CA LYS A 35 5.71 29.68 -14.44
C LYS A 35 4.59 28.65 -14.35
N GLY A 36 4.94 27.37 -14.36
CA GLY A 36 4.04 26.33 -13.84
C GLY A 36 3.54 25.34 -14.88
N GLN A 37 4.46 24.63 -15.53
CA GLN A 37 4.17 23.24 -15.86
C GLN A 37 4.85 22.40 -14.77
N ALA A 38 4.06 21.69 -13.96
CA ALA A 38 4.58 20.74 -12.99
C ALA A 38 5.65 19.88 -13.70
N GLY A 39 6.85 19.77 -13.12
CA GLY A 39 7.95 19.08 -13.80
C GLY A 39 7.58 17.63 -14.11
N LEU A 40 8.24 17.03 -15.10
CA LEU A 40 8.01 15.63 -15.49
C LEU A 40 8.02 14.66 -14.30
N VAL A 41 8.81 14.97 -13.26
CA VAL A 41 8.86 14.19 -12.02
C VAL A 41 7.56 14.29 -11.23
N ALA A 42 6.94 15.48 -11.15
CA ALA A 42 5.64 15.65 -10.49
C ALA A 42 4.53 14.86 -11.21
N ALA A 43 4.54 14.85 -12.54
CA ALA A 43 3.61 14.04 -13.33
C ALA A 43 3.85 12.53 -13.13
N ALA A 44 5.10 12.09 -13.09
CA ALA A 44 5.44 10.69 -12.82
C ALA A 44 5.05 10.24 -11.40
N LEU A 45 5.18 11.13 -10.41
CA LEU A 45 4.75 10.86 -9.04
C LEU A 45 3.22 10.78 -8.93
N ALA A 46 2.47 11.60 -9.67
CA ALA A 46 1.01 11.51 -9.73
C ALA A 46 0.56 10.15 -10.30
N GLU A 47 1.14 9.72 -11.42
CA GLU A 47 0.85 8.41 -12.03
C GLU A 47 1.22 7.25 -11.09
N PHE A 48 2.36 7.36 -10.39
CA PHE A 48 2.78 6.37 -9.40
C PHE A 48 1.81 6.28 -8.22
N MET A 49 1.30 7.41 -7.72
CA MET A 49 0.29 7.41 -6.67
C MET A 49 -1.02 6.76 -7.14
N GLU A 50 -1.50 7.09 -8.33
CA GLU A 50 -2.70 6.49 -8.90
C GLU A 50 -2.53 4.97 -9.08
N GLY A 51 -1.37 4.52 -9.57
CA GLY A 51 -1.08 3.09 -9.75
C GLY A 51 -0.87 2.29 -8.46
N THR A 52 -0.51 2.94 -7.34
CA THR A 52 -0.21 2.27 -6.06
C THR A 52 -1.27 2.46 -4.98
N ALA A 53 -2.31 3.28 -5.24
CA ALA A 53 -3.37 3.57 -4.28
C ALA A 53 -4.06 2.29 -3.79
N ASP A 54 -4.38 1.36 -4.70
CA ASP A 54 -5.01 0.09 -4.34
C ASP A 54 -4.05 -0.79 -3.52
N GLU A 55 -2.77 -0.85 -3.89
CA GLU A 55 -1.76 -1.63 -3.17
C GLU A 55 -1.57 -1.15 -1.72
N LEU A 56 -1.60 0.17 -1.49
CA LEU A 56 -1.53 0.77 -0.17
C LEU A 56 -2.74 0.39 0.69
N GLN A 57 -3.95 0.40 0.12
CA GLN A 57 -5.16 -0.08 0.82
C GLN A 57 -5.04 -1.57 1.17
N PHE A 58 -4.49 -2.38 0.27
CA PHE A 58 -4.25 -3.80 0.51
C PHE A 58 -3.26 -4.05 1.66
N ILE A 59 -2.33 -3.14 1.97
CA ILE A 59 -1.47 -3.26 3.16
C ILE A 59 -2.30 -3.23 4.43
N GLY A 60 -3.22 -2.26 4.56
CA GLY A 60 -4.10 -2.17 5.73
C GLY A 60 -4.96 -3.41 5.92
N VAL A 61 -5.54 -3.93 4.82
CA VAL A 61 -6.32 -5.17 4.83
C VAL A 61 -5.47 -6.37 5.28
N ARG A 62 -4.24 -6.50 4.77
CA ARG A 62 -3.33 -7.60 5.15
C ARG A 62 -2.90 -7.52 6.61
N VAL A 63 -2.57 -6.33 7.10
CA VAL A 63 -2.21 -6.11 8.51
C VAL A 63 -3.39 -6.46 9.41
N SER A 64 -4.58 -5.96 9.11
CA SER A 64 -5.79 -6.25 9.87
C SER A 64 -6.10 -7.74 9.93
N ARG A 65 -6.06 -8.44 8.78
CA ARG A 65 -6.24 -9.90 8.73
C ARG A 65 -5.21 -10.67 9.55
N SER A 66 -3.94 -10.24 9.50
CA SER A 66 -2.86 -10.90 10.24
C SER A 66 -3.04 -10.74 11.75
N VAL A 67 -3.32 -9.51 12.21
CA VAL A 67 -3.52 -9.21 13.63
C VAL A 67 -4.77 -9.91 14.17
N ASN A 68 -5.91 -9.77 13.47
CA ASN A 68 -7.16 -10.39 13.92
C ASN A 68 -7.05 -11.92 13.94
N GLY A 69 -6.46 -12.52 12.89
CA GLY A 69 -6.27 -13.97 12.85
C GLY A 69 -5.32 -14.49 13.96
N ALA A 70 -4.31 -13.71 14.36
CA ALA A 70 -3.47 -14.04 15.50
C ALA A 70 -4.23 -13.96 16.84
N VAL A 71 -5.10 -12.95 17.00
CA VAL A 71 -5.98 -12.82 18.16
C VAL A 71 -6.95 -14.00 18.24
N GLU A 72 -7.67 -14.29 17.16
CA GLU A 72 -8.63 -15.40 17.09
C GLU A 72 -7.96 -16.75 17.36
N ALA A 73 -6.78 -17.01 16.79
CA ALA A 73 -6.03 -18.23 17.06
C ALA A 73 -5.63 -18.35 18.54
N THR A 74 -5.29 -17.23 19.18
CA THR A 74 -4.94 -17.20 20.61
C THR A 74 -6.15 -17.48 21.49
N VAL A 75 -7.33 -16.96 21.12
CA VAL A 75 -8.59 -17.25 21.83
C VAL A 75 -8.91 -18.74 21.73
N ALA A 76 -8.91 -19.32 20.53
CA ALA A 76 -9.14 -20.75 20.34
C ALA A 76 -8.13 -21.62 21.11
N TYR A 77 -6.87 -21.19 21.17
CA TYR A 77 -5.85 -21.85 21.98
C TYR A 77 -6.17 -21.82 23.48
N GLN A 78 -6.62 -20.68 24.01
CA GLN A 78 -7.02 -20.56 25.43
C GLN A 78 -8.25 -21.42 25.75
N GLU A 79 -9.18 -21.56 24.81
CA GLU A 79 -10.37 -22.41 24.95
C GLU A 79 -10.05 -23.91 24.83
N GLY A 80 -8.81 -24.26 24.47
CA GLY A 80 -8.34 -25.64 24.31
C GLY A 80 -8.65 -26.25 22.94
N ASP A 81 -9.19 -25.48 22.00
CA ASP A 81 -9.46 -25.91 20.62
C ASP A 81 -8.21 -25.68 19.74
N LEU A 82 -7.27 -26.61 19.87
CA LEU A 82 -5.99 -26.55 19.17
C LEU A 82 -6.14 -26.70 17.64
N GLU A 83 -7.18 -27.38 17.17
CA GLU A 83 -7.44 -27.56 15.75
C GLU A 83 -7.91 -26.25 15.13
N MET A 84 -8.82 -25.56 15.79
CA MET A 84 -9.28 -24.23 15.38
C MET A 84 -8.16 -23.19 15.45
N ALA A 85 -7.34 -23.20 16.51
CA ALA A 85 -6.18 -22.31 16.62
C ALA A 85 -5.21 -22.47 15.42
N ALA A 86 -4.88 -23.71 15.07
CA ALA A 86 -4.00 -24.00 13.95
C ALA A 86 -4.60 -23.59 12.60
N GLU A 87 -5.90 -23.75 12.42
CA GLU A 87 -6.62 -23.34 11.22
C GLU A 87 -6.66 -21.82 11.06
N LEU A 88 -6.98 -21.09 12.13
CA LEU A 88 -6.99 -19.63 12.14
C LEU A 88 -5.61 -19.05 11.86
N GLN A 89 -4.56 -19.64 12.43
CA GLN A 89 -3.19 -19.23 12.17
C GLN A 89 -2.77 -19.46 10.71
N ARG A 90 -3.15 -20.60 10.10
CA ARG A 90 -2.92 -20.86 8.67
C ARG A 90 -3.67 -19.87 7.78
N ARG A 91 -4.92 -19.56 8.10
CA ARG A 91 -5.73 -18.60 7.35
C ARG A 91 -5.17 -17.18 7.45
N ALA A 92 -4.72 -16.78 8.63
CA ALA A 92 -4.06 -15.49 8.86
C ALA A 92 -2.75 -15.36 8.07
N ALA A 93 -1.98 -16.46 7.98
CA ALA A 93 -0.74 -16.54 7.20
C ALA A 93 -0.97 -16.64 5.67
N GLY A 94 -2.20 -16.93 5.23
CA GLY A 94 -2.61 -17.00 3.84
C GLY A 94 -2.58 -15.61 3.18
N LEU A 95 -1.43 -15.24 2.62
CA LEU A 95 -1.26 -14.01 1.84
C LEU A 95 -2.08 -14.05 0.54
N VAL A 96 -3.15 -13.26 0.45
CA VAL A 96 -3.68 -12.82 -0.85
C VAL A 96 -2.69 -11.78 -1.38
N ARG A 97 -2.02 -12.09 -2.48
CA ARG A 97 -1.07 -11.19 -3.15
C ARG A 97 -1.84 -10.34 -4.17
N PRO A 98 -1.92 -9.01 -4.01
CA PRO A 98 -2.70 -8.15 -4.90
C PRO A 98 -2.24 -8.18 -6.36
N ASP A 99 -0.95 -8.49 -6.58
CA ASP A 99 -0.28 -8.56 -7.87
C ASP A 99 -0.36 -9.94 -8.54
N MET A 100 -0.99 -10.93 -7.91
CA MET A 100 -1.06 -12.29 -8.45
C MET A 100 -2.51 -12.71 -8.73
N PRO A 101 -2.79 -13.25 -9.93
CA PRO A 101 -4.09 -13.83 -10.21
C PRO A 101 -4.40 -14.98 -9.25
N ASP A 102 -5.68 -15.14 -8.92
CA ASP A 102 -6.17 -16.24 -8.10
C ASP A 102 -5.67 -17.59 -8.65
N GLY A 103 -5.01 -18.37 -7.78
CA GLY A 103 -4.46 -19.67 -8.13
C GLY A 103 -2.98 -19.70 -8.53
N TRP A 104 -2.24 -18.59 -8.42
CA TRP A 104 -0.79 -18.60 -8.63
C TRP A 104 -0.08 -19.56 -7.64
N LYS A 105 0.56 -20.60 -8.19
CA LYS A 105 1.36 -21.58 -7.44
C LYS A 105 2.82 -21.13 -7.50
N ALA A 106 3.43 -20.91 -6.33
CA ALA A 106 4.86 -20.65 -6.22
C ALA A 106 5.64 -21.89 -6.67
N GLY A 107 6.19 -21.86 -7.88
CA GLY A 107 7.28 -22.75 -8.29
C GLY A 107 7.05 -23.52 -9.59
N ARG A 108 7.73 -23.07 -10.64
CA ARG A 108 8.71 -23.88 -11.39
C ARG A 108 9.84 -22.95 -11.83
N LEU A 109 10.93 -22.97 -11.07
CA LEU A 109 12.27 -22.67 -11.60
C LEU A 109 12.90 -24.01 -11.99
#